data_AF-A0A1V1NUY7-F1
#
_entry.id   AF-A0A1V1NUY7-F1
#
_cell.length_a   1.000
_cell.length_b   1.000
_cell.length_c   1.000
_cell.angle_alpha   90.00
_cell.angle_beta   90.00
_cell.angle_gamma   90.00
#
_symmetry.space_group_name_H-M   'P 1'
#
loop_
_entity.id
_entity.type
_entity.pdbx_description
1 polymer ?
#
loop_
_entity_poly.entity_id
_entity_poly.type
_entity_poly.pdbx_seq_one_letter_code
_entity_poly.pdbx_strand_id
1 'polypeptide(L)'
;MPNIVLYFITKHSTGRQKQPRFLSNNCSLWPHKEALRISERLKSAKEEIFIVGFTLETTMQYYQDIFKNALDNEVTIKLLFTHPESSHVIAHQYFSDRDIKANIYTVNRRLKSFFESLSSSAKNKIRVKATYYLPRFSAVIVDNDVIMINFYLFNSSAQSNPALEIYRCKLRKEFDQIKNSLENLFNIESNNEPFIENQDIKKMPPNFNIIENGKFNDFP
;
A
#
# COMPACT_ATOMS: atom_id res chain seq x y z
N MET A 1 -15.88 -29.12 -2.20
CA MET A 1 -15.03 -28.21 -2.99
C MET A 1 -15.92 -27.51 -4.00
N PRO A 2 -16.07 -26.18 -4.01
CA PRO A 2 -16.93 -25.54 -4.99
C PRO A 2 -16.22 -25.47 -6.34
N ASN A 3 -16.85 -26.06 -7.35
CA ASN A 3 -16.44 -25.99 -8.75
C ASN A 3 -16.64 -24.56 -9.27
N ILE A 4 -15.55 -23.91 -9.70
CA ILE A 4 -15.62 -22.67 -10.47
C ILE A 4 -15.94 -23.06 -11.92
N VAL A 5 -17.18 -22.81 -12.33
CA VAL A 5 -17.63 -22.99 -13.72
C VAL A 5 -17.35 -21.70 -14.49
N LEU A 6 -16.38 -21.75 -15.40
CA LEU A 6 -16.11 -20.68 -16.37
C LEU A 6 -17.11 -20.78 -17.53
N TYR A 7 -18.04 -19.84 -17.62
CA TYR A 7 -18.91 -19.73 -18.78
C TYR A 7 -18.23 -18.90 -19.88
N PHE A 8 -17.92 -19.55 -21.00
CA PHE A 8 -17.58 -18.86 -22.25
C PHE A 8 -18.87 -18.51 -22.98
N ILE A 9 -19.18 -17.21 -23.08
CA ILE A 9 -20.28 -16.73 -23.91
C ILE A 9 -19.75 -16.54 -25.33
N THR A 10 -19.97 -17.53 -26.19
CA THR A 10 -19.83 -17.37 -27.65
C THR A 10 -21.03 -16.63 -28.21
N LYS A 11 -20.79 -15.50 -28.90
CA LYS A 11 -21.82 -14.75 -29.62
C LYS A 11 -22.46 -15.62 -30.70
N HIS A 12 -23.73 -15.96 -30.52
CA HIS A 12 -24.63 -16.26 -31.63
C HIS A 12 -25.61 -15.10 -31.81
N SER A 13 -25.54 -14.47 -32.98
CA SER A 13 -26.53 -13.53 -33.47
C SER A 13 -27.77 -14.28 -33.94
N THR A 14 -28.94 -13.96 -33.39
CA THR A 14 -30.20 -13.75 -34.12
C THR A 14 -31.35 -13.49 -33.12
N GLY A 15 -32.19 -12.49 -33.42
CA GLY A 15 -33.52 -12.36 -32.81
C GLY A 15 -33.68 -11.19 -31.83
N ARG A 16 -34.31 -10.10 -32.28
CA ARG A 16 -34.79 -9.01 -31.42
C ARG A 16 -35.95 -9.51 -30.56
N GLN A 17 -35.69 -9.85 -29.30
CA GLN A 17 -36.68 -9.77 -28.24
C GLN A 17 -36.35 -8.55 -27.37
N LYS A 18 -37.33 -7.65 -27.20
CA LYS A 18 -37.23 -6.54 -26.25
C LYS A 18 -37.26 -7.13 -24.84
N GLN A 19 -36.08 -7.40 -24.29
CA GLN A 19 -35.95 -7.68 -22.86
C GLN A 19 -36.25 -6.41 -22.05
N PRO A 20 -36.85 -6.53 -20.86
CA PRO A 20 -37.01 -5.41 -19.95
C PRO A 20 -35.63 -4.80 -19.67
N ARG A 21 -35.55 -3.47 -19.72
CA ARG A 21 -34.36 -2.71 -19.30
C ARG A 21 -34.17 -2.90 -17.80
N PHE A 22 -33.61 -4.04 -17.40
CA PHE A 22 -32.83 -4.07 -16.18
C PHE A 22 -31.66 -3.13 -16.43
N LEU A 23 -31.60 -2.03 -15.67
CA LEU A 23 -30.37 -1.27 -15.48
C LEU A 23 -29.37 -2.27 -14.90
N SER A 24 -28.61 -2.92 -15.77
CA SER A 24 -27.52 -3.77 -15.36
C SER A 24 -26.53 -2.86 -14.62
N ASN A 25 -26.46 -3.00 -13.30
CA ASN A 25 -25.38 -2.52 -12.46
C ASN A 25 -24.09 -3.28 -12.82
N ASN A 26 -23.68 -3.23 -14.09
CA ASN A 26 -22.39 -3.74 -14.56
C ASN A 26 -21.32 -2.75 -14.11
N CYS A 27 -21.07 -2.75 -12.80
CA CYS A 27 -19.91 -2.12 -12.20
C CYS A 27 -18.73 -3.03 -12.50
N SER A 28 -18.02 -2.72 -13.58
CA SER A 28 -16.78 -3.38 -13.92
C SER A 28 -15.72 -3.01 -12.87
N LEU A 29 -15.12 -4.01 -12.23
CA LEU A 29 -13.88 -3.87 -11.45
C LEU A 29 -12.67 -3.55 -12.35
N TRP A 30 -12.80 -3.70 -13.66
CA TRP A 30 -11.70 -3.47 -14.60
C TRP A 30 -11.42 -1.97 -14.79
N PRO A 31 -10.18 -1.60 -15.11
CA PRO A 31 -9.77 -0.21 -15.26
C PRO A 31 -10.76 0.55 -16.15
N HIS A 32 -11.38 1.59 -15.57
CA HIS A 32 -12.10 2.58 -16.34
C HIS A 32 -11.12 3.17 -17.38
N LYS A 33 -11.61 3.48 -18.59
CA LYS A 33 -10.84 4.16 -19.64
C LYS A 33 -10.22 5.50 -19.18
N GLU A 34 -10.59 6.00 -18.01
CA GLU A 34 -10.18 7.26 -17.40
C GLU A 34 -9.50 7.05 -16.03
N ALA A 35 -8.82 5.92 -15.79
CA ALA A 35 -8.00 5.78 -14.59
C ALA A 35 -6.96 6.92 -14.55
N LEU A 36 -7.06 7.78 -13.53
CA LEU A 36 -6.10 8.87 -13.34
C LEU A 36 -4.77 8.29 -12.89
N ARG A 37 -3.68 8.98 -13.19
CA ARG A 37 -2.37 8.57 -12.68
C ARG A 37 -2.38 8.66 -11.16
N ILE A 38 -1.65 7.77 -10.49
CA ILE A 38 -1.50 7.78 -9.03
C ILE A 38 -1.08 9.19 -8.54
N SER A 39 -0.16 9.84 -9.25
CA SER A 39 0.29 11.21 -8.94
C SER A 39 -0.83 12.26 -8.99
N GLU A 40 -1.79 12.13 -9.90
CA GLU A 40 -2.91 13.06 -10.03
C GLU A 40 -3.89 12.88 -8.88
N ARG A 41 -4.16 11.62 -8.50
CA ARG A 41 -4.99 11.29 -7.34
C ARG A 41 -4.38 11.77 -6.03
N LEU A 42 -3.08 11.59 -5.85
CA LEU A 42 -2.37 12.09 -4.67
C LEU A 42 -2.43 13.61 -4.55
N LYS A 43 -2.34 14.34 -5.66
CA LYS A 43 -2.47 15.81 -5.69
C LYS A 43 -3.88 16.29 -5.35
N SER A 44 -4.91 15.47 -5.55
CA SER A 44 -6.30 15.82 -5.22
C SER A 44 -6.70 15.53 -3.78
N ALA A 45 -5.80 14.92 -2.98
CA ALA A 45 -6.07 14.56 -1.59
C ALA A 45 -6.37 15.79 -0.73
N LYS A 46 -7.37 15.67 0.14
CA LYS A 46 -7.85 16.74 1.04
C LYS A 46 -7.80 16.35 2.52
N GLU A 47 -7.81 15.06 2.84
CA GLU A 47 -7.93 14.57 4.20
C GLU A 47 -6.80 13.59 4.54
N GLU A 48 -6.66 12.52 3.76
CA GLU A 48 -5.75 11.42 4.08
C GLU A 48 -5.19 10.76 2.82
N ILE A 49 -3.89 10.49 2.85
CA ILE A 49 -3.20 9.58 1.94
C ILE A 49 -2.70 8.40 2.76
N PHE A 50 -3.04 7.17 2.37
CA PHE A 50 -2.49 5.96 2.97
C PHE A 50 -1.85 5.07 1.91
N ILE A 51 -0.53 4.89 1.99
CA ILE A 51 0.23 4.05 1.07
C ILE A 51 0.74 2.80 1.77
N VAL A 52 0.51 1.66 1.13
CA VAL A 52 0.97 0.34 1.54
C VAL A 52 1.78 -0.28 0.41
N GLY A 53 2.94 -0.85 0.72
CA GLY A 53 3.74 -1.58 -0.25
C GLY A 53 4.77 -2.49 0.40
N PHE A 54 5.35 -3.41 -0.36
CA PHE A 54 6.47 -4.21 0.14
C PHE A 54 7.69 -3.32 0.42
N THR A 55 8.00 -2.42 -0.52
CA THR A 55 8.92 -1.30 -0.34
C THR A 55 8.23 0.02 -0.70
N LEU A 56 8.78 1.15 -0.21
CA LEU A 56 8.35 2.51 -0.59
C LEU A 56 9.37 3.20 -1.51
N GLU A 57 10.17 2.43 -2.25
CA GLU A 57 11.25 2.96 -3.08
C GLU A 57 10.75 3.96 -4.12
N THR A 58 9.82 3.54 -4.96
CA THR A 58 9.13 4.41 -5.93
C THR A 58 8.43 5.58 -5.25
N THR A 59 7.76 5.32 -4.12
CA THR A 59 7.04 6.36 -3.39
C THR A 59 7.99 7.48 -2.98
N MET A 60 9.13 7.13 -2.41
CA MET A 60 10.16 8.09 -2.00
C MET A 60 10.97 8.64 -3.16
N GLN A 61 10.97 8.01 -4.33
CA GLN A 61 11.67 8.55 -5.50
C GLN A 61 10.83 9.62 -6.22
N TYR A 62 9.51 9.43 -6.31
CA TYR A 62 8.68 10.22 -7.22
C TYR A 62 7.65 11.13 -6.54
N TYR A 63 7.27 10.87 -5.29
CA TYR A 63 6.11 11.54 -4.67
C TYR A 63 6.44 12.44 -3.47
N GLN A 64 7.72 12.68 -3.16
CA GLN A 64 8.13 13.51 -2.01
C GLN A 64 7.56 14.93 -2.09
N ASP A 65 7.66 15.59 -3.24
CA ASP A 65 7.15 16.96 -3.40
C ASP A 65 5.62 17.02 -3.28
N ILE A 66 4.93 15.98 -3.78
CA ILE A 66 3.48 15.85 -3.64
C ILE A 66 3.11 15.71 -2.16
N PHE A 67 3.84 14.89 -1.41
CA PHE A 67 3.61 14.71 0.02
C PHE A 67 3.89 15.98 0.82
N LYS A 68 4.97 16.69 0.50
CA LYS A 68 5.28 17.95 1.15
C LYS A 68 4.13 18.94 0.97
N ASN A 69 3.66 19.12 -0.27
CA ASN A 69 2.52 19.99 -0.55
C ASN A 69 1.23 19.50 0.15
N ALA A 70 0.96 18.20 0.18
CA ALA A 70 -0.21 17.66 0.87
C ALA A 70 -0.15 17.93 2.39
N LEU A 71 1.00 17.71 3.01
CA LEU A 71 1.23 17.96 4.44
C LEU A 71 1.10 19.46 4.77
N ASP A 72 1.61 20.34 3.91
CA ASP A 72 1.46 21.80 4.05
C ASP A 72 -0.01 22.25 3.93
N ASN A 73 -0.85 21.46 3.27
CA ASN A 73 -2.31 21.63 3.18
C ASN A 73 -3.07 20.78 4.20
N GLU A 74 -2.44 20.43 5.33
CA GLU A 74 -3.06 19.74 6.48
C GLU A 74 -3.53 18.29 6.22
N VAL A 75 -3.20 17.70 5.07
CA VAL A 75 -3.49 16.30 4.74
C VAL A 75 -2.65 15.36 5.60
N THR A 76 -3.27 14.31 6.14
CA THR A 76 -2.56 13.27 6.90
C THR A 76 -1.97 12.23 5.94
N ILE A 77 -0.72 11.82 6.16
CA ILE A 77 -0.06 10.79 5.36
C ILE A 77 0.30 9.59 6.24
N LYS A 78 -0.15 8.39 5.84
CA LYS A 78 0.24 7.11 6.43
C LYS A 78 1.06 6.32 5.43
N LEU A 79 2.19 5.78 5.86
CA LEU A 79 3.08 4.94 5.06
C LEU A 79 3.31 3.62 5.78
N LEU A 80 2.99 2.52 5.13
CA LEU A 80 3.20 1.16 5.63
C LEU A 80 4.07 0.37 4.67
N PHE A 81 5.11 -0.25 5.20
CA PHE A 81 6.00 -1.09 4.40
C PHE A 81 6.58 -2.25 5.18
N THR A 82 7.21 -3.18 4.48
CA THR A 82 7.76 -4.38 5.10
C THR A 82 9.04 -4.07 5.88
N HIS A 83 9.16 -4.63 7.07
CA HIS A 83 10.35 -4.53 7.90
C HIS A 83 11.51 -5.30 7.24
N PRO A 84 12.75 -4.75 7.22
CA PRO A 84 13.90 -5.40 6.60
C PRO A 84 14.27 -6.76 7.21
N GLU A 85 13.87 -6.99 8.48
CA GLU A 85 14.06 -8.27 9.18
C GLU A 85 12.84 -9.21 9.12
N SER A 86 11.82 -8.88 8.33
CA SER A 86 10.69 -9.79 8.18
C SER A 86 11.12 -11.11 7.55
N SER A 87 10.48 -12.20 7.95
CA SER A 87 10.69 -13.53 7.36
C SER A 87 10.54 -13.52 5.83
N HIS A 88 9.69 -12.65 5.30
CA HIS A 88 9.47 -12.49 3.86
C HIS A 88 10.64 -11.82 3.14
N VAL A 89 11.27 -10.80 3.76
CA VAL A 89 12.49 -10.18 3.20
C VAL A 89 13.65 -11.16 3.26
N ILE A 90 13.82 -11.84 4.39
CA ILE A 90 14.85 -12.87 4.58
C ILE A 90 14.68 -14.00 3.56
N ALA A 91 13.46 -14.52 3.41
CA ALA A 91 13.16 -15.56 2.43
C ALA A 91 13.52 -15.11 1.01
N HIS A 92 13.21 -13.87 0.65
CA HIS A 92 13.47 -13.36 -0.69
C HIS A 92 14.97 -13.24 -1.03
N GLN A 93 15.85 -13.09 -0.03
CA GLN A 93 17.30 -13.08 -0.24
C GLN A 93 17.80 -14.42 -0.80
N TYR A 94 17.09 -15.53 -0.55
CA TYR A 94 17.47 -16.86 -1.05
C TYR A 94 17.00 -17.12 -2.49
N PHE A 95 16.02 -16.36 -2.99
CA PHE A 95 15.36 -16.63 -4.28
C PHE A 95 15.61 -15.56 -5.34
N SER A 96 16.40 -14.53 -5.03
CA SER A 96 16.61 -13.40 -5.93
C SER A 96 17.94 -12.72 -5.66
N ASP A 97 18.64 -12.37 -6.74
CA ASP A 97 19.90 -11.63 -6.69
C ASP A 97 19.74 -10.16 -6.24
N ARG A 98 18.50 -9.66 -6.14
CA ARG A 98 18.23 -8.32 -5.63
C ARG A 98 18.43 -8.25 -4.12
N ASP A 99 19.30 -7.35 -3.67
CA ASP A 99 19.44 -7.03 -2.25
C ASP A 99 18.29 -6.14 -1.75
N ILE A 100 17.13 -6.79 -1.56
CA ILE A 100 15.91 -6.16 -1.06
C ILE A 100 16.12 -5.53 0.32
N LYS A 101 16.93 -6.18 1.15
CA LYS A 101 17.21 -5.70 2.50
C LYS A 101 17.96 -4.36 2.42
N ALA A 102 19.02 -4.26 1.60
CA ALA A 102 19.70 -2.99 1.35
C ALA A 102 18.78 -1.92 0.72
N ASN A 103 17.86 -2.33 -0.17
CA ASN A 103 16.88 -1.40 -0.75
C ASN A 103 15.94 -0.84 0.32
N ILE A 104 15.39 -1.67 1.20
CA ILE A 104 14.53 -1.23 2.30
C ILE A 104 15.30 -0.30 3.25
N TYR A 105 16.56 -0.60 3.59
CA TYR A 105 17.38 0.33 4.38
C TYR A 105 17.62 1.66 3.67
N THR A 106 17.82 1.65 2.36
CA THR A 106 17.98 2.88 1.57
C THR A 106 16.70 3.71 1.57
N VAL A 107 15.54 3.06 1.47
CA VAL A 107 14.24 3.71 1.63
C VAL A 107 14.08 4.30 3.04
N ASN A 108 14.46 3.58 4.09
CA ASN A 108 14.43 4.08 5.47
C ASN A 108 15.28 5.34 5.64
N ARG A 109 16.49 5.36 5.07
CA ARG A 109 17.37 6.55 5.08
C ARG A 109 16.73 7.74 4.36
N ARG A 110 16.12 7.50 3.19
CA ARG A 110 15.39 8.54 2.44
C ARG A 110 14.17 9.05 3.22
N LEU A 111 13.42 8.16 3.88
CA LEU A 111 12.29 8.52 4.74
C LEU A 111 12.74 9.37 5.94
N LYS A 112 13.86 9.01 6.60
CA LYS A 112 14.43 9.80 7.69
C LYS A 112 14.80 11.20 7.22
N SER A 113 15.55 11.32 6.13
CA SER A 113 15.93 12.61 5.56
C SER A 113 14.71 13.45 5.12
N PHE A 114 13.72 12.82 4.49
CA PHE A 114 12.46 13.48 4.14
C PHE A 114 11.74 14.00 5.40
N PHE A 115 11.57 13.15 6.42
CA PHE A 115 10.93 13.53 7.68
C PHE A 115 11.67 14.69 8.36
N GLU A 116 13.00 14.65 8.41
CA GLU A 116 13.82 15.72 9.00
C GLU A 116 13.62 17.07 8.29
N SER A 117 13.43 17.05 6.97
CA SER A 117 13.18 18.23 6.14
C SER A 117 11.78 18.87 6.32
N LEU A 118 10.84 18.17 6.96
CA LEU A 118 9.49 18.66 7.19
C LEU A 118 9.43 19.69 8.33
N SER A 119 8.47 20.61 8.22
CA SER A 119 8.10 21.53 9.30
C SER A 119 7.53 20.76 10.50
N SER A 120 7.53 21.36 11.69
CA SER A 120 7.00 20.72 12.90
C SER A 120 5.51 20.38 12.78
N SER A 121 4.72 21.21 12.09
CA SER A 121 3.30 20.92 11.81
C SER A 121 3.16 19.71 10.88
N ALA A 122 3.92 19.67 9.79
CA ALA A 122 3.91 18.56 8.83
C ALA A 122 4.37 17.24 9.48
N LYS A 123 5.38 17.27 10.38
CA LYS A 123 5.85 16.08 11.11
C LYS A 123 4.74 15.40 11.92
N ASN A 124 3.77 16.15 12.44
CA ASN A 124 2.65 15.59 13.21
C ASN A 124 1.57 14.95 12.31
N LYS A 125 1.63 15.20 11.00
CA LYS A 125 0.66 14.71 10.00
C LYS A 125 1.15 13.50 9.22
N ILE A 126 2.42 13.11 9.37
CA ILE A 126 2.96 11.92 8.74
C ILE A 126 3.19 10.80 9.76
N ARG A 127 2.74 9.59 9.43
CA ARG A 127 2.96 8.36 10.21
C ARG A 127 3.59 7.31 9.32
N VAL A 128 4.68 6.72 9.77
CA VAL A 128 5.45 5.75 9.01
C VAL A 128 5.64 4.51 9.86
N LYS A 129 5.27 3.34 9.33
CA LYS A 129 5.40 2.08 10.04
C LYS A 129 6.01 1.00 9.16
N ALA A 130 6.95 0.25 9.74
CA ALA A 130 7.45 -0.99 9.20
C ALA A 130 6.71 -2.16 9.87
N THR A 131 6.22 -3.12 9.07
CA THR A 131 5.51 -4.30 9.55
C THR A 131 6.28 -5.58 9.22
N TYR A 132 6.30 -6.52 10.15
CA TYR A 132 6.89 -7.84 9.89
C TYR A 132 5.98 -8.74 9.04
N TYR A 133 4.69 -8.39 8.93
CA TYR A 133 3.74 -9.08 8.08
C TYR A 133 3.86 -8.59 6.63
N LEU A 134 3.77 -9.51 5.66
CA LEU A 134 3.79 -9.16 4.24
C LEU A 134 2.47 -8.51 3.80
N PRO A 135 2.48 -7.25 3.31
CA PRO A 135 1.38 -6.74 2.51
C PRO A 135 1.25 -7.59 1.26
N ARG A 136 0.06 -8.16 0.99
CA ARG A 136 -0.15 -9.06 -0.16
C ARG A 136 -0.29 -8.34 -1.50
N PHE A 137 -0.52 -7.04 -1.46
CA PHE A 137 -0.56 -6.15 -2.62
C PHE A 137 -0.09 -4.75 -2.19
N SER A 138 0.27 -3.91 -3.17
CA SER A 138 0.45 -2.49 -2.92
C SER A 138 -0.88 -1.77 -3.07
N ALA A 139 -1.13 -0.81 -2.19
CA ALA A 139 -2.33 0.00 -2.20
C ALA A 139 -2.01 1.48 -1.94
N VAL A 140 -2.77 2.35 -2.57
CA VAL A 140 -2.81 3.78 -2.28
C VAL A 140 -4.28 4.16 -2.03
N ILE A 141 -4.57 4.67 -0.85
CA ILE A 141 -5.90 5.15 -0.47
C ILE A 141 -5.87 6.67 -0.40
N VAL A 142 -6.87 7.33 -0.98
CA VAL A 142 -7.02 8.79 -0.95
C VAL A 142 -8.40 9.16 -0.42
N ASP A 143 -8.42 10.04 0.58
CA ASP A 143 -9.61 10.70 1.19
C ASP A 143 -10.74 9.75 1.59
N ASN A 144 -10.43 8.49 1.91
CA ASN A 144 -11.44 7.48 2.22
C ASN A 144 -12.49 7.31 1.10
N ASP A 145 -12.12 7.62 -0.15
CA ASP A 145 -13.02 7.58 -1.32
C ASP A 145 -12.51 6.66 -2.42
N VAL A 146 -11.19 6.63 -2.67
CA VAL A 146 -10.59 5.77 -3.70
C VAL A 146 -9.47 4.91 -3.15
N ILE A 147 -9.46 3.64 -3.52
CA ILE A 147 -8.37 2.69 -3.30
C ILE A 147 -7.81 2.30 -4.67
N MET A 148 -6.51 2.51 -4.86
CA MET A 148 -5.75 2.13 -6.04
C MET A 148 -4.86 0.94 -5.68
N ILE A 149 -5.06 -0.21 -6.33
CA ILE A 149 -4.35 -1.46 -6.04
C ILE A 149 -3.41 -1.82 -7.18
N ASN A 150 -2.20 -2.23 -6.80
CA ASN A 150 -1.23 -2.88 -7.67
C ASN A 150 -0.90 -4.26 -7.10
N PHE A 151 -1.13 -5.31 -7.91
CA PHE A 151 -0.90 -6.70 -7.50
C PHE A 151 0.59 -7.09 -7.51
N TYR A 152 1.43 -6.31 -8.19
CA TYR A 152 2.87 -6.52 -8.17
C TYR A 152 3.48 -5.82 -6.94
N LEU A 153 4.05 -6.62 -6.04
CA LEU A 153 4.59 -6.16 -4.75
C LEU A 153 5.90 -5.40 -4.86
N PHE A 154 6.73 -5.76 -5.84
CA PHE A 154 8.02 -5.13 -6.05
C PHE A 154 7.84 -3.82 -6.78
N ASN A 155 7.89 -2.74 -6.03
CA ASN A 155 7.69 -1.38 -6.52
C ASN A 155 8.87 -0.87 -7.39
N SER A 156 9.68 -1.76 -8.00
CA SER A 156 10.82 -1.38 -8.84
C SER A 156 10.38 -0.74 -10.16
N SER A 157 9.13 -0.93 -10.55
CA SER A 157 8.51 -0.30 -11.70
C SER A 157 7.15 0.22 -11.27
N ALA A 158 7.17 1.45 -10.75
CA ALA A 158 5.99 2.25 -10.48
C ALA A 158 5.02 2.17 -11.66
N GLN A 159 3.96 1.38 -11.58
CA GLN A 159 2.91 1.52 -12.57
C GLN A 159 2.23 2.86 -12.30
N SER A 160 2.37 3.79 -13.25
CA SER A 160 1.74 5.12 -13.14
C SER A 160 0.22 5.01 -13.02
N ASN A 161 -0.33 3.93 -13.57
CA ASN A 161 -1.74 3.59 -13.55
C ASN A 161 -1.94 2.35 -12.67
N PRO A 162 -2.91 2.37 -11.75
CA PRO A 162 -3.17 1.21 -10.92
C PRO A 162 -3.77 0.04 -11.72
N ALA A 163 -3.49 -1.19 -11.28
CA ALA A 163 -4.12 -2.38 -11.86
C ALA A 163 -5.64 -2.42 -11.59
N LEU A 164 -6.06 -1.86 -10.45
CA LEU A 164 -7.46 -1.82 -10.02
C LEU A 164 -7.73 -0.51 -9.27
N GLU A 165 -8.85 0.15 -9.57
CA GLU A 165 -9.39 1.26 -8.79
C GLU A 165 -10.74 0.89 -8.19
N ILE A 166 -10.90 1.11 -6.89
CA ILE A 166 -12.14 0.88 -6.14
C ILE A 166 -12.60 2.21 -5.60
N TYR A 167 -13.78 2.66 -6.06
CA TYR A 167 -14.44 3.87 -5.55
C TYR A 167 -15.46 3.48 -4.50
N ARG A 168 -15.40 4.11 -3.33
CA ARG A 168 -16.30 3.81 -2.21
C ARG A 168 -17.77 4.02 -2.56
N CYS A 169 -18.07 5.06 -3.34
CA CYS A 169 -19.43 5.34 -3.81
C CYS A 169 -20.02 4.23 -4.71
N LYS A 170 -19.15 3.40 -5.33
CA LYS A 170 -19.55 2.28 -6.19
C LYS A 170 -19.50 0.92 -5.49
N LEU A 171 -18.50 0.71 -4.63
CA LEU A 171 -18.17 -0.58 -4.01
C LEU A 171 -17.88 -0.41 -2.52
N ARG A 172 -18.84 0.15 -1.78
CA ARG A 172 -18.65 0.53 -0.36
C ARG A 172 -18.18 -0.63 0.51
N LYS A 173 -18.77 -1.82 0.34
CA LYS A 173 -18.46 -2.98 1.18
C LYS A 173 -17.02 -3.45 0.97
N GLU A 174 -16.62 -3.65 -0.29
CA GLU A 174 -15.28 -4.10 -0.66
C GLU A 174 -14.23 -3.05 -0.28
N PHE A 175 -14.55 -1.77 -0.51
CA PHE A 175 -13.72 -0.65 -0.10
C PHE A 175 -13.47 -0.67 1.41
N ASP A 176 -14.54 -0.68 2.21
CA ASP A 176 -14.46 -0.62 3.67
C ASP A 176 -13.73 -1.87 4.21
N GLN A 177 -13.96 -3.05 3.63
CA GLN A 177 -13.25 -4.29 4.01
C GLN A 177 -11.74 -4.22 3.74
N ILE A 178 -11.35 -3.79 2.54
CA ILE A 178 -9.93 -3.66 2.18
C ILE A 178 -9.25 -2.62 3.05
N LYS A 179 -9.86 -1.43 3.18
CA LYS A 179 -9.33 -0.36 4.04
C LYS A 179 -9.14 -0.86 5.47
N ASN A 180 -10.19 -1.44 6.07
CA ASN A 180 -10.11 -1.91 7.45
C ASN A 180 -9.04 -2.99 7.63
N SER A 181 -8.86 -3.89 6.66
CA SER A 181 -7.78 -4.88 6.71
C SER A 181 -6.39 -4.24 6.70
N LEU A 182 -6.20 -3.16 5.93
CA LEU A 182 -4.92 -2.43 5.87
C LEU A 182 -4.69 -1.56 7.10
N GLU A 183 -5.74 -0.93 7.65
CA GLU A 183 -5.67 -0.20 8.92
C GLU A 183 -5.35 -1.13 10.08
N ASN A 184 -5.97 -2.32 10.12
CA ASN A 184 -5.62 -3.34 11.10
C ASN A 184 -4.14 -3.70 10.99
N LEU A 185 -3.64 -3.96 9.77
CA LEU A 185 -2.23 -4.23 9.53
C LEU A 185 -1.32 -3.07 10.00
N PHE A 186 -1.75 -1.83 9.79
CA PHE A 186 -1.05 -0.63 10.27
C PHE A 186 -1.05 -0.52 11.80
N ASN A 187 -2.11 -0.99 12.47
CA ASN A 187 -2.27 -0.85 13.91
C ASN A 187 -1.76 -2.07 14.71
N ILE A 188 -1.37 -3.18 14.05
CA ILE A 188 -0.73 -4.30 14.75
C ILE A 188 0.55 -3.82 15.43
N GLU A 189 0.62 -3.92 16.75
CA GLU A 189 1.83 -3.61 17.51
C GLU A 189 2.96 -4.54 17.06
N SER A 190 4.14 -3.96 16.79
CA SER A 190 5.31 -4.69 16.32
C SER A 190 5.87 -5.69 17.34
N ASN A 191 5.34 -5.69 18.57
CA ASN A 191 5.72 -6.60 19.66
C ASN A 191 5.01 -7.97 19.61
N ASN A 192 4.06 -8.17 18.69
CA ASN A 192 3.22 -9.38 18.63
C ASN A 192 3.67 -10.42 17.59
N GLU A 193 4.96 -10.47 17.23
CA GLU A 193 5.44 -11.64 16.50
C GLU A 193 5.46 -12.88 17.41
N PRO A 194 4.90 -14.03 16.99
CA PRO A 194 5.32 -15.30 17.53
C PRO A 194 6.80 -15.48 17.16
N PHE A 195 7.67 -15.45 18.16
CA PHE A 195 9.08 -15.85 18.02
C PHE A 195 9.11 -17.20 17.30
N ILE A 196 9.48 -17.21 16.01
CA ILE A 196 9.91 -18.45 15.37
C ILE A 196 11.31 -18.68 15.92
N GLU A 197 11.37 -19.44 17.01
CA GLU A 197 12.58 -19.88 17.68
C GLU A 197 13.33 -20.86 16.74
N ASN A 198 13.92 -20.34 15.67
CA ASN A 198 15.00 -21.04 14.99
C ASN A 198 16.22 -20.93 15.92
N GLN A 199 16.53 -22.03 16.60
CA GLN A 199 17.49 -22.13 17.71
C GLN A 199 18.95 -21.75 17.37
N ASP A 200 19.24 -21.28 16.15
CA ASP A 200 20.60 -20.97 15.69
C ASP A 200 20.89 -19.47 15.44
N ILE A 201 19.99 -18.55 15.79
CA ILE A 201 20.28 -17.10 15.72
C ILE A 201 20.19 -16.46 17.12
N LYS A 202 20.97 -17.00 18.08
CA LYS A 202 21.32 -16.24 19.29
C LYS A 202 22.41 -15.23 18.94
N LYS A 203 22.03 -14.05 18.45
CA LYS A 203 22.76 -12.76 18.52
C LYS A 203 22.08 -11.69 17.66
N MET A 204 20.85 -11.29 17.97
CA MET A 204 20.38 -9.94 17.61
C MET A 204 19.55 -9.36 18.76
N PRO A 205 19.80 -8.10 19.17
CA PRO A 205 19.05 -7.48 20.24
C PRO A 205 17.60 -7.24 19.81
N PRO A 206 16.64 -7.40 20.73
CA PRO A 206 15.25 -7.10 20.45
C PRO A 206 15.01 -5.58 20.51
N ASN A 207 13.99 -5.13 19.78
CA ASN A 207 13.31 -3.83 19.81
C ASN A 207 13.67 -2.84 18.69
N PHE A 208 12.76 -2.71 17.72
CA PHE A 208 12.62 -1.51 16.88
C PHE A 208 11.16 -1.02 16.93
N ASN A 209 10.94 0.03 17.71
CA ASN A 209 9.78 0.91 17.54
C ASN A 209 10.17 1.99 16.54
N ILE A 210 9.63 1.92 15.32
CA ILE A 210 9.72 3.01 14.35
C ILE A 210 8.51 3.91 14.59
N ILE A 211 8.78 5.02 15.27
CA ILE A 211 7.94 6.22 15.45
C ILE A 211 6.53 5.94 16.00
N GLU A 212 6.44 5.76 17.31
CA GLU A 212 5.31 6.28 18.09
C GLU A 212 5.84 7.44 18.93
N ASN A 213 5.21 8.62 18.82
CA ASN A 213 5.53 9.82 19.62
C ASN A 213 6.88 10.51 19.38
N GLY A 214 7.31 10.65 18.12
CA GLY A 214 8.30 11.69 17.76
C GLY A 214 9.75 11.43 18.19
N LYS A 215 10.14 10.18 18.46
CA LYS A 215 11.55 9.80 18.61
C LYS A 215 11.96 8.79 17.56
N PHE A 216 12.96 9.16 16.75
CA PHE A 216 13.75 8.22 15.99
C PHE A 216 14.73 7.57 16.96
N ASN A 217 14.67 6.25 17.14
CA ASN A 217 15.81 5.55 17.72
C ASN A 217 16.92 5.56 16.66
N ASP A 218 18.08 6.10 17.02
CA ASP A 218 19.25 6.09 16.17
C ASP A 218 19.66 4.64 15.87
N PHE A 219 19.94 4.39 14.60
CA PHE A 219 20.62 3.18 14.13
C PHE A 219 22.13 3.47 14.11
N PRO A 220 22.99 2.49 14.45
CA PRO A 220 24.41 2.56 14.07
C PRO A 220 24.60 2.59 12.56
#